data_AF-H1SI21-F1
#
_entry.id   AF-H1SI21-F1
#
_cell.length_a   1.000
_cell.length_b   1.000
_cell.length_c   1.000
_cell.angle_alpha   90.00
_cell.angle_beta   90.00
_cell.angle_gamma   90.00
#
_symmetry.space_group_name_H-M   'P 1'
#
loop_
_entity.id
_entity.type
_entity.pdbx_description
1 polymer ?
#
loop_
_entity_poly.entity_id
_entity_poly.type
_entity_poly.pdbx_seq_one_letter_code
_entity_poly.pdbx_strand_id
1 'polypeptide(L)' 'MSKASLDLQLLRVLHTLLTECSVSRTAILLGQSQPSISVALRRLREMTGDPLLVRSGIGSRPAS' A
#
# COMPACT_ATOMS: atom_id res chain seq x y z
N MET A 1 -16.88 0.55 -12.91
CA MET A 1 -16.36 0.85 -11.56
C MET A 1 -15.99 2.32 -11.52
N SER A 2 -16.67 3.11 -10.71
CA SER A 2 -16.52 4.56 -10.62
C SER A 2 -15.18 4.94 -9.98
N LYS A 3 -14.58 6.04 -10.44
CA LYS A 3 -13.29 6.58 -9.97
C LYS A 3 -13.20 6.66 -8.44
N ALA A 4 -14.28 7.08 -7.77
CA ALA A 4 -14.37 7.18 -6.31
C ALA A 4 -14.15 5.85 -5.55
N SER A 5 -14.62 4.72 -6.07
CA SER A 5 -14.37 3.41 -5.42
C SER A 5 -12.89 3.02 -5.48
N LEU A 6 -12.20 3.45 -6.54
CA LEU A 6 -10.77 3.23 -6.72
C LEU A 6 -9.96 4.11 -5.74
N ASP A 7 -10.40 5.36 -5.53
CA ASP A 7 -9.76 6.29 -4.59
C ASP A 7 -9.90 5.80 -3.13
N LEU A 8 -11.09 5.31 -2.74
CA LEU A 8 -11.30 4.72 -1.40
C LEU A 8 -10.46 3.46 -1.16
N GLN A 9 -10.33 2.61 -2.17
CA GLN A 9 -9.46 1.44 -2.07
C GLN A 9 -8.00 1.84 -1.84
N LEU A 10 -7.50 2.84 -2.60
CA LEU A 10 -6.14 3.34 -2.45
C LEU A 10 -5.89 3.92 -1.05
N LEU A 11 -6.84 4.68 -0.51
CA LEU A 11 -6.78 5.21 0.86
C LEU A 11 -6.71 4.11 1.92
N ARG A 12 -7.53 3.05 1.79
CA ARG A 12 -7.50 1.90 2.70
C ARG A 12 -6.18 1.15 2.63
N VAL A 13 -5.66 0.95 1.42
CA VAL A 13 -4.36 0.32 1.20
C VAL A 13 -3.24 1.17 1.82
N LEU A 14 -3.24 2.48 1.58
CA LEU A 14 -2.26 3.41 2.14
C LEU A 14 -2.26 3.36 3.67
N HIS A 15 -3.42 3.55 4.31
CA HIS A 15 -3.54 3.52 5.77
C HIS A 15 -3.02 2.20 6.35
N THR A 16 -3.40 1.06 5.77
CA THR A 16 -2.98 -0.25 6.26
C THR A 16 -1.48 -0.49 6.05
N LEU A 17 -0.90 -0.02 4.93
CA LEU A 17 0.54 -0.11 4.69
C LEU A 17 1.35 0.76 5.65
N LEU A 18 0.84 1.93 6.04
CA LEU A 18 1.50 2.79 7.02
C LEU A 18 1.48 2.19 8.43
N THR A 19 0.40 1.49 8.79
CA THR A 19 0.28 0.82 10.10
C THR A 19 1.08 -0.48 10.16
N GLU A 20 0.91 -1.37 9.18
CA GLU A 20 1.51 -2.71 9.21
C GLU A 20 2.92 -2.76 8.65
N CYS A 21 3.30 -1.77 7.85
CA CYS A 21 4.57 -1.73 7.14
C CYS A 21 4.87 -3.06 6.42
N SER A 22 3.87 -3.69 5.82
CA SER A 22 4.04 -5.00 5.18
C SER A 22 2.97 -5.24 4.11
N VAL A 23 3.41 -5.45 2.87
CA VAL A 23 2.51 -5.74 1.73
C VAL A 23 1.74 -7.04 1.96
N SER A 24 2.41 -8.09 2.46
CA SER A 24 1.78 -9.39 2.71
C SER A 24 0.74 -9.30 3.83
N ARG A 25 1.04 -8.55 4.90
CA ARG A 25 0.10 -8.38 6.02
C ARG A 25 -1.10 -7.52 5.63
N THR A 26 -0.87 -6.45 4.88
CA THR A 26 -1.95 -5.63 4.30
C THR A 26 -2.86 -6.44 3.38
N ALA A 27 -2.31 -7.34 2.56
CA ALA A 27 -3.10 -8.20 1.68
C ALA A 27 -4.06 -9.09 2.49
N ILE A 28 -3.56 -9.70 3.57
CA ILE A 28 -4.36 -10.53 4.48
C ILE A 28 -5.45 -9.70 5.15
N LEU A 29 -5.12 -8.53 5.72
CA LEU A 29 -6.08 -7.68 6.44
C LEU A 29 -7.18 -7.10 5.55
N LEU A 30 -6.86 -6.81 4.29
CA LEU A 30 -7.83 -6.27 3.33
C LEU A 30 -8.58 -7.35 2.54
N GLY A 31 -8.28 -8.64 2.77
CA GLY A 31 -8.86 -9.74 1.99
C GLY A 31 -8.53 -9.65 0.50
N GLN A 32 -7.37 -9.10 0.16
CA GLN A 32 -6.91 -8.91 -1.22
C GLN A 32 -5.67 -9.74 -1.51
N SER A 33 -5.41 -9.96 -2.80
CA SER A 33 -4.17 -10.63 -3.21
C SER A 33 -2.96 -9.70 -3.04
N GLN A 34 -1.80 -10.27 -2.70
CA GLN A 34 -0.54 -9.52 -2.62
C GLN A 34 -0.19 -8.79 -3.94
N PRO A 35 -0.44 -9.36 -5.15
CA PRO A 35 -0.33 -8.62 -6.41
C PRO A 35 -1.21 -7.37 -6.47
N SER A 36 -2.47 -7.45 -6.02
CA SER A 36 -3.38 -6.29 -5.98
C SER A 36 -2.82 -5.17 -5.09
N ILE A 37 -2.29 -5.52 -3.90
CA ILE A 37 -1.66 -4.56 -3.00
C ILE A 37 -0.38 -3.97 -3.61
N SER A 38 0.40 -4.78 -4.32
CA SER A 38 1.64 -4.33 -4.98
C SER A 38 1.34 -3.31 -6.09
N VAL A 39 0.28 -3.52 -6.87
CA VAL A 39 -0.19 -2.56 -7.88
C VAL A 39 -0.71 -1.28 -7.23
N ALA A 40 -1.48 -1.38 -6.15
CA ALA A 40 -1.95 -0.22 -5.40
C ALA A 40 -0.79 0.59 -4.80
N LEU A 41 0.20 -0.08 -4.19
CA LEU A 41 1.41 0.57 -3.68
C LEU A 41 2.20 1.28 -4.79
N ARG A 42 2.33 0.68 -5.97
CA ARG A 42 2.98 1.34 -7.12
C ARG A 42 2.25 2.62 -7.50
N ARG A 43 0.92 2.59 -7.61
CA ARG A 43 0.11 3.79 -7.90
C ARG A 43 0.26 4.85 -6.81
N LEU A 44 0.25 4.45 -5.54
CA LEU A 44 0.45 5.37 -4.43
C LEU A 44 1.82 6.07 -4.50
N ARG A 45 2.88 5.35 -4.88
CA ARG A 45 4.22 5.93 -5.12
C ARG A 45 4.23 6.90 -6.29
N GLU A 46 3.56 6.55 -7.39
CA GLU A 46 3.42 7.42 -8.57
C GLU A 46 2.66 8.73 -8.22
N MET A 47 1.68 8.65 -7.33
CA MET A 47 0.88 9.82 -6.89
C MET A 47 1.56 10.69 -5.83
N THR A 48 2.33 10.09 -4.93
CA THR A 48 3.01 10.80 -3.82
C THR A 48 4.41 11.28 -4.20
N GLY A 49 5.01 10.68 -5.23
CA GLY A 49 6.38 10.96 -5.62
C GLY A 49 7.42 10.36 -4.67
N ASP A 50 7.01 9.59 -3.65
CA ASP A 50 7.87 9.11 -2.57
C ASP A 50 7.89 7.56 -2.47
N PRO A 51 9.04 6.94 -2.16
CA PRO A 51 9.10 5.53 -1.78
C PRO A 51 8.44 5.24 -0.41
N LEU A 52 7.10 5.20 -0.37
CA LEU A 52 6.26 4.92 0.83
C LEU A 52 6.67 3.72 1.70
N LEU A 53 7.37 2.74 1.14
CA LEU A 53 7.94 1.60 1.87
C LEU A 53 9.35 1.34 1.36
N VAL A 54 10.35 1.80 2.09
CA VAL A 54 11.74 1.52 1.77
C VAL A 54 12.08 0.15 2.37
N ARG A 55 12.66 -0.75 1.57
CA ARG A 55 13.21 -2.02 2.07
C ARG A 55 14.40 -1.70 2.98
N SER A 56 14.14 -1.54 4.27
CA SER A 56 15.18 -1.81 5.27
C SER A 56 15.22 -3.32 5.45
N GLY A 57 16.39 -3.93 5.28
CA GLY A 57 16.56 -5.36 5.53
C GLY A 57 15.97 -5.70 6.90
N ILE A 58 15.14 -6.75 6.94
CA ILE A 58 14.34 -7.28 8.08
C ILE A 58 13.02 -6.57 8.46
N GLY A 59 12.64 -5.46 7.81
CA GLY A 59 11.33 -4.85 8.03
C GLY A 59 11.12 -3.60 7.20
N SER A 60 9.99 -3.51 6.49
CA SER A 60 9.62 -2.25 5.85
C SER A 60 9.44 -1.19 6.93
N ARG A 61 9.97 0.01 6.70
CA ARG A 61 9.73 1.19 7.54
C ARG A 61 9.03 2.23 6.66
N PRO A 62 8.10 3.04 7.20
CA PRO A 62 7.57 4.17 6.46
C PRO A 62 8.70 5.14 6.14
N ALA A 63 8.73 5.66 4.91
CA ALA A 63 9.59 6.79 4.56
C ALA A 63 9.07 8.07 5.25
N SER A 64 9.98 8.89 5.78
CA SER A 64 9.70 10.16 6.47
C SER A 64 9.55 11.30 5.49
#